data_AF-A0A8K0C6N5-F1
#
_entry.id   AF-A0A8K0C6N5-F1
#
_cell.length_a   1.000
_cell.length_b   1.000
_cell.length_c   1.000
_cell.angle_alpha   90.00
_cell.angle_beta   90.00
_cell.angle_gamma   90.00
#
_symmetry.space_group_name_H-M   'P 1'
#
loop_
_entity.id
_entity.type
_entity.pdbx_description
1 polymer ?
#
loop_
_entity_poly.entity_id
_entity_poly.type
_entity_poly.pdbx_seq_one_letter_code
_entity_poly.pdbx_strand_id
1 'polypeptide(L)'
;MDAVDLIAKRISALELAVFPNGEYVKPNESQPEITDLLLQTHSMTVTALSCREVVTSILKRMETINDYLLPDCCDNQLDIQDKHQYILELYPEMKKTLKLLEEFEQLKAFLDSPPINNIPSLVDQLENLTLDNINTYHECKSLTDKILRALQQYSDITMSIKILFAQLEQSITNIEISLQPKPAIDE
;
A
#
# COMPACT_ATOMS: atom_id res chain seq x y z
N MET A 1 100.07 -17.09 43.58
CA MET A 1 99.48 -15.79 43.20
C MET A 1 100.62 -14.82 43.19
N ASP A 2 101.04 -14.36 42.02
CA ASP A 2 101.39 -12.95 41.98
C ASP A 2 100.07 -12.24 41.66
N ALA A 3 99.56 -11.41 42.57
CA ALA A 3 98.24 -10.77 42.42
C ALA A 3 98.18 -9.93 41.15
N VAL A 4 99.35 -9.47 40.72
CA VAL A 4 99.62 -8.79 39.47
C VAL A 4 99.25 -9.65 38.26
N ASP A 5 99.54 -10.95 38.29
CA ASP A 5 99.35 -11.85 37.15
C ASP A 5 97.86 -12.14 36.87
N LEU A 6 97.07 -12.25 37.94
CA LEU A 6 95.62 -12.45 37.83
C LEU A 6 94.91 -11.19 37.35
N ILE A 7 95.39 -10.02 37.78
CA ILE A 7 94.89 -8.73 37.32
C ILE A 7 95.29 -8.52 35.86
N ALA A 8 96.53 -8.82 35.47
CA ALA A 8 96.99 -8.71 34.10
C ALA A 8 96.15 -9.57 33.15
N LYS A 9 95.86 -10.82 33.53
CA LYS A 9 95.03 -11.72 32.71
C LYS A 9 93.59 -11.25 32.57
N ARG A 10 93.02 -10.64 33.62
CA ARG A 10 91.67 -10.09 33.59
C ARG A 10 91.59 -8.80 32.79
N ILE A 11 92.63 -7.97 32.86
CA ILE A 11 92.78 -6.78 32.01
C ILE A 11 92.87 -7.21 30.55
N SER A 12 93.72 -8.19 30.20
CA SER A 12 93.80 -8.68 28.82
C SER A 12 92.47 -9.27 28.31
N ALA A 13 91.70 -9.94 29.16
CA ALA A 13 90.37 -10.44 28.77
C ALA A 13 89.36 -9.29 28.54
N LEU A 14 89.43 -8.22 29.33
CA LEU A 14 88.60 -7.03 29.12
C LEU A 14 89.03 -6.25 27.87
N GLU A 15 90.32 -6.11 27.64
CA GLU A 15 90.87 -5.44 26.46
C GLU A 15 90.41 -6.14 25.18
N LEU A 16 90.43 -7.48 25.15
CA LEU A 16 89.99 -8.25 23.98
C LEU A 16 88.47 -8.16 23.76
N ALA A 17 87.67 -8.03 24.81
CA ALA A 17 86.23 -7.88 24.71
C ALA A 17 85.78 -6.50 24.22
N VAL A 18 86.54 -5.45 24.54
CA VAL A 18 86.26 -4.07 24.11
C VAL A 18 86.95 -3.76 22.77
N PHE A 19 88.11 -4.35 22.51
CA PHE A 19 88.92 -4.16 21.31
C PHE A 19 89.38 -5.52 20.75
N PRO A 20 88.58 -6.15 19.86
CA PRO A 20 88.89 -7.47 19.33
C PRO A 20 90.14 -7.52 18.42
N ASN A 21 90.56 -6.37 17.88
CA ASN A 21 91.80 -6.23 17.11
C ASN A 21 92.73 -5.32 17.92
N GLY A 22 93.84 -5.86 18.43
CA GLY A 22 94.74 -5.24 19.41
C GLY A 22 95.52 -4.00 18.93
N GLU A 23 94.81 -2.97 18.46
CA GLU A 23 95.34 -1.63 18.30
C GLU A 23 95.02 -0.82 19.56
N TYR A 24 96.07 -0.34 20.23
CA TYR A 24 95.93 0.67 21.27
C TYR A 24 95.36 1.93 20.63
N VAL A 25 94.06 2.14 20.83
CA VAL A 25 93.38 3.37 20.46
C VAL A 25 94.05 4.52 21.22
N LYS A 26 94.70 5.42 20.46
CA LYS A 26 95.12 6.73 20.96
C LYS A 26 93.90 7.45 21.53
N PRO A 27 94.02 8.34 22.54
CA PRO A 27 92.88 8.93 23.25
C PRO A 27 91.90 9.79 22.42
N ASN A 28 92.03 9.81 21.08
CA ASN A 28 91.30 10.71 20.20
C ASN A 28 90.62 10.04 18.99
N GLU A 29 90.64 8.70 18.84
CA GLU A 29 90.01 8.08 17.66
C GLU A 29 89.22 6.81 18.01
N SER A 30 87.89 6.95 17.98
CA SER A 30 86.90 5.88 17.85
C SER A 30 86.84 4.83 18.98
N GLN A 31 86.55 5.28 20.20
CA GLN A 31 85.44 4.61 20.90
C GLN A 31 84.15 5.07 20.20
N PRO A 32 83.15 4.22 19.90
CA PRO A 32 81.80 4.74 19.81
C PRO A 32 81.53 5.28 21.21
N GLU A 33 81.75 6.58 21.39
CA GLU A 33 81.58 7.21 22.67
C GLU A 33 80.15 6.88 23.11
N ILE A 34 79.95 6.56 24.39
CA ILE A 34 78.62 6.25 24.91
C ILE A 34 77.63 7.40 24.57
N THR A 35 78.16 8.61 24.37
CA THR A 35 77.49 9.80 23.82
C THR A 35 76.98 9.59 22.38
N ASP A 36 77.72 8.95 21.48
CA ASP A 36 77.28 8.63 20.11
C ASP A 36 76.17 7.57 20.12
N LEU A 37 76.29 6.53 20.95
CA LEU A 37 75.23 5.53 21.10
C LEU A 37 73.96 6.16 21.72
N LEU A 38 74.14 7.07 22.68
CA LEU A 38 73.05 7.83 23.27
C LEU A 38 72.42 8.78 22.24
N LEU A 39 73.22 9.45 21.41
CA LEU A 39 72.76 10.35 20.35
C LEU A 39 72.02 9.56 19.27
N GLN A 40 72.51 8.38 18.89
CA GLN A 40 71.85 7.46 17.97
C GLN A 40 70.52 6.98 18.56
N THR A 41 70.50 6.56 19.83
CA THR A 41 69.28 6.11 20.50
C THR A 41 68.26 7.25 20.63
N HIS A 42 68.73 8.45 20.96
CA HIS A 42 67.91 9.66 21.01
C HIS A 42 67.38 10.04 19.62
N SER A 43 68.20 9.92 18.58
CA SER A 43 67.76 10.12 17.20
C SER A 43 66.70 9.10 16.82
N MET A 44 66.89 7.82 17.13
CA MET A 44 65.90 6.77 16.87
C MET A 44 64.60 6.98 17.64
N THR A 45 64.65 7.42 18.91
CA THR A 45 63.44 7.70 19.70
C THR A 45 62.72 8.94 19.21
N VAL A 46 63.44 10.01 18.81
CA VAL A 46 62.86 11.21 18.20
C VAL A 46 62.22 10.89 16.85
N THR A 47 62.89 10.10 16.00
CA THR A 47 62.33 9.67 14.72
C THR A 47 61.10 8.78 14.93
N ALA A 48 61.13 7.84 15.87
CA ALA A 48 59.97 7.02 16.21
C ALA A 48 58.80 7.85 16.74
N LEU A 49 59.07 8.86 17.58
CA LEU A 49 58.05 9.76 18.11
C LEU A 49 57.45 10.65 17.01
N SER A 50 58.28 11.17 16.10
CA SER A 50 57.84 11.95 14.95
C SER A 50 56.99 11.12 13.99
N CYS A 51 57.39 9.87 13.69
CA CYS A 51 56.59 8.95 12.88
C CYS A 51 55.23 8.64 13.53
N ARG A 52 55.19 8.49 14.86
CA ARG A 52 53.93 8.25 15.59
C ARG A 52 52.96 9.41 15.42
N GLU A 53 53.43 10.65 15.55
CA GLU A 53 52.57 11.83 15.37
C GLU A 53 51.97 11.89 13.95
N VAL A 54 52.80 11.67 12.93
CA VAL A 54 52.36 11.62 11.53
C VAL A 54 51.34 10.49 11.30
N VAL A 55 51.61 9.28 11.79
CA VAL A 55 50.69 8.14 11.62
C VAL A 55 49.37 8.37 12.35
N THR A 56 49.39 8.95 13.57
CA THR A 56 48.15 9.27 14.29
C THR A 56 47.34 10.37 13.61
N SER A 57 48.00 11.36 12.99
CA SER A 57 47.33 12.39 12.19
C SER A 57 46.67 11.79 10.94
N ILE A 58 47.38 10.91 10.22
CA ILE A 58 46.85 10.22 9.05
C ILE A 58 45.68 9.31 9.44
N LEU A 59 45.77 8.58 10.55
CA LEU A 59 44.71 7.69 11.01
C LEU A 59 43.44 8.45 11.42
N LYS A 60 43.58 9.62 12.06
CA LYS A 60 42.45 10.52 12.32
C LYS A 60 41.84 11.08 11.02
N ARG A 61 42.68 11.47 10.07
CA ARG A 61 42.22 12.00 8.77
C ARG A 61 41.65 10.92 7.86
N MET A 62 42.01 9.66 8.06
CA MET A 62 41.53 8.52 7.28
C MET A 62 40.03 8.30 7.45
N GLU A 63 39.49 8.50 8.65
CA GLU A 63 38.05 8.48 8.91
C GLU A 63 37.34 9.57 8.08
N THR A 64 37.83 10.81 8.17
CA THR A 64 37.29 11.93 7.39
C THR A 64 37.42 11.73 5.87
N ILE A 65 38.55 11.17 5.40
CA ILE A 65 38.73 10.85 3.98
C ILE A 65 37.77 9.75 3.54
N ASN A 66 37.56 8.73 4.38
CA ASN A 66 36.60 7.68 4.12
C ASN A 66 35.17 8.25 4.02
N ASP A 67 34.82 9.20 4.89
CA ASP A 67 33.53 9.90 4.82
C ASP A 67 33.37 10.69 3.50
N TYR A 68 34.41 11.40 3.05
CA TYR A 68 34.38 12.11 1.76
C TYR A 68 34.38 11.20 0.53
N LEU A 69 34.81 9.95 0.68
CA LEU A 69 34.75 8.93 -0.38
C LEU A 69 33.39 8.23 -0.45
N LEU A 70 32.51 8.43 0.56
CA LEU A 70 31.14 7.95 0.49
C LEU A 70 30.38 8.77 -0.58
N PRO A 71 29.68 8.11 -1.53
CA PRO A 71 28.91 8.79 -2.58
C PRO A 71 27.88 9.78 -2.05
N ASP A 72 27.40 9.58 -0.82
CA ASP A 72 26.42 10.44 -0.16
C ASP A 72 27.01 11.76 0.37
N CYS A 73 28.34 11.86 0.48
CA CYS A 73 29.05 13.04 0.97
C CYS A 73 29.49 13.98 -0.17
N CYS A 74 29.46 13.51 -1.42
CA CYS A 74 29.56 14.39 -2.57
C CYS A 74 28.31 15.26 -2.64
N ASP A 75 28.52 16.55 -2.84
CA ASP A 75 27.52 17.61 -2.78
C ASP A 75 26.36 17.32 -3.75
N ASN A 76 25.31 16.66 -3.25
CA ASN A 76 24.03 16.50 -3.95
C ASN A 76 23.27 17.85 -4.08
N GLN A 77 23.93 18.96 -3.73
CA GLN A 77 23.46 20.28 -4.05
C GLN A 77 23.59 20.53 -5.55
N LEU A 78 22.56 20.10 -6.28
CA LEU A 78 22.28 20.64 -7.61
C LEU A 78 22.36 22.17 -7.53
N ASP A 79 23.03 22.79 -8.52
CA ASP A 79 23.13 24.24 -8.62
C ASP A 79 21.72 24.86 -8.66
N ILE A 80 21.60 26.08 -8.15
CA ILE A 80 20.32 26.78 -8.05
C ILE A 80 19.68 26.95 -9.44
N GLN A 81 20.50 27.13 -10.48
CA GLN A 81 20.04 27.23 -11.87
C GLN A 81 19.48 25.89 -12.38
N ASP A 82 20.15 24.78 -12.06
CA ASP A 82 19.68 23.44 -12.46
C ASP A 82 18.37 23.08 -11.75
N LYS A 83 18.22 23.44 -10.47
CA LYS A 83 16.96 23.27 -9.73
C LYS A 83 15.82 24.08 -10.35
N HIS A 84 16.11 25.31 -10.75
CA HIS A 84 15.12 26.17 -11.40
C HIS A 84 14.67 25.60 -12.74
N GLN A 85 15.61 25.16 -13.57
CA GLN A 85 15.30 24.54 -14.85
C GLN A 85 14.50 23.24 -14.68
N TYR A 86 14.89 22.40 -13.70
CA TYR A 86 14.18 21.18 -13.36
C TYR A 86 12.73 21.45 -12.92
N ILE A 87 12.51 22.47 -12.08
CA ILE A 87 11.16 22.85 -11.65
C ILE A 87 10.32 23.36 -12.84
N LEU A 88 10.91 24.14 -13.75
CA LEU A 88 10.22 24.62 -14.95
C LEU A 88 9.83 23.47 -15.89
N GLU A 89 10.70 22.48 -16.03
CA GLU A 89 10.42 21.28 -16.84
C GLU A 89 9.33 20.41 -16.19
N LEU A 90 9.30 20.33 -14.86
CA LEU A 90 8.29 19.58 -14.10
C LEU A 90 6.95 20.33 -13.95
N TYR A 91 6.95 21.65 -14.11
CA TYR A 91 5.75 22.50 -13.98
C TYR A 91 4.53 22.02 -14.77
N PRO A 92 4.61 21.63 -16.07
CA PRO A 92 3.45 21.10 -16.80
C PRO A 92 2.91 19.80 -16.20
N GLU A 93 3.77 18.95 -15.65
CA GLU A 93 3.36 17.72 -14.96
C GLU A 93 2.67 18.07 -13.63
N MET A 94 3.28 18.92 -12.80
CA MET A 94 2.67 19.41 -11.57
C MET A 94 1.30 20.05 -11.81
N LYS A 95 1.16 20.83 -12.89
CA LYS A 95 -0.11 21.46 -13.25
C LYS A 95 -1.18 20.43 -13.67
N LYS A 96 -0.79 19.35 -14.34
CA LYS A 96 -1.71 18.23 -14.64
C LYS A 96 -2.12 17.51 -13.37
N THR A 97 -1.17 17.22 -12.48
CA THR A 97 -1.43 16.56 -11.19
C THR A 97 -2.35 17.40 -10.31
N LEU A 98 -2.18 18.73 -10.30
CA LEU A 98 -3.04 19.63 -9.55
C LEU A 98 -4.47 19.66 -10.10
N LYS A 99 -4.65 19.67 -11.43
CA LYS A 99 -5.98 19.54 -12.03
C LYS A 99 -6.64 18.20 -11.69
N LEU A 100 -5.88 17.11 -11.77
CA LEU A 100 -6.39 15.79 -11.42
C LEU A 100 -6.77 15.70 -9.94
N LEU A 101 -6.01 16.37 -9.06
CA LEU A 101 -6.33 16.45 -7.64
C LEU A 101 -7.60 17.27 -7.39
N GLU A 102 -7.79 18.37 -8.11
CA GLU A 102 -9.01 19.19 -8.04
C GLU A 102 -10.24 18.39 -8.52
N GLU A 103 -10.10 17.66 -9.64
CA GLU A 103 -11.14 16.73 -10.11
C GLU A 103 -11.42 15.64 -9.07
N PHE A 104 -10.38 15.07 -8.44
CA PHE A 104 -10.54 14.06 -7.40
C PHE A 104 -11.27 14.61 -6.16
N GLU A 105 -10.96 15.84 -5.74
CA GLU A 105 -11.64 16.50 -4.63
C GLU A 105 -13.12 16.76 -4.93
N GLN A 106 -13.43 17.18 -6.17
CA GLN A 106 -14.82 17.29 -6.63
C GLN A 106 -15.53 15.93 -6.62
N LEU A 107 -14.88 14.86 -7.08
CA LEU A 107 -15.45 13.51 -7.10
C LEU A 107 -15.66 12.93 -5.69
N LYS A 108 -14.79 13.28 -4.73
CA LYS A 108 -14.92 12.84 -3.33
C LYS A 108 -16.24 13.28 -2.71
N ALA A 109 -16.72 14.48 -3.03
CA ALA A 109 -18.02 14.97 -2.56
C ALA A 109 -19.20 14.13 -3.07
N PHE A 110 -19.07 13.44 -4.20
CA PHE A 110 -20.09 12.54 -4.74
C PHE A 110 -20.02 11.13 -4.15
N LEU A 111 -18.84 10.68 -3.70
CA LEU A 111 -18.67 9.37 -3.06
C LEU A 111 -19.41 9.30 -1.71
N ASP A 112 -19.31 10.37 -0.90
CA ASP A 112 -20.01 10.48 0.38
C ASP A 112 -21.46 10.97 0.22
N SER A 113 -21.96 11.01 -1.02
CA SER A 113 -23.29 11.55 -1.26
C SER A 113 -24.37 10.67 -0.60
N PRO A 114 -25.34 11.27 0.10
CA PRO A 114 -26.41 10.55 0.76
C PRO A 114 -27.19 9.56 -0.14
N PRO A 115 -27.40 9.78 -1.46
CA PRO A 115 -28.08 8.78 -2.29
C PRO A 115 -27.33 7.45 -2.38
N ILE A 116 -25.99 7.43 -2.34
CA ILE A 116 -25.21 6.18 -2.40
C ILE A 116 -25.32 5.42 -1.07
N ASN A 117 -25.26 6.13 0.05
CA ASN A 117 -25.43 5.53 1.38
C ASN A 117 -26.86 5.03 1.65
N ASN A 118 -27.86 5.62 0.99
CA ASN A 118 -29.27 5.23 1.13
C ASN A 118 -29.69 4.06 0.22
N ILE A 119 -28.80 3.54 -0.63
CA ILE A 119 -29.11 2.42 -1.54
C ILE A 119 -29.65 1.19 -0.78
N PRO A 120 -29.03 0.71 0.32
CA PRO A 120 -29.53 -0.47 1.03
C PRO A 120 -30.96 -0.28 1.54
N SER A 121 -31.26 0.89 2.12
CA SER A 121 -32.63 1.20 2.58
C SER A 121 -33.64 1.28 1.43
N LEU A 122 -33.23 1.76 0.26
CA LEU A 122 -34.09 1.79 -0.93
C LEU A 122 -34.35 0.39 -1.48
N VAL A 123 -33.35 -0.50 -1.40
CA VAL A 123 -33.49 -1.91 -1.79
C VAL A 123 -34.49 -2.62 -0.89
N ASP A 124 -34.41 -2.43 0.43
CA ASP A 124 -35.36 -3.01 1.38
C ASP A 124 -36.79 -2.52 1.12
N GLN A 125 -36.97 -1.23 0.83
CA GLN A 125 -38.27 -0.67 0.47
C GLN A 125 -38.80 -1.23 -0.86
N LEU A 126 -37.92 -1.39 -1.85
CA LEU A 126 -38.27 -1.97 -3.13
C LEU A 126 -38.66 -3.44 -3.02
N GLU A 127 -37.97 -4.21 -2.19
CA GLU A 127 -38.29 -5.62 -1.91
C GLU A 127 -39.68 -5.73 -1.28
N ASN A 128 -39.96 -4.93 -0.25
CA ASN A 128 -41.27 -4.88 0.40
C ASN A 128 -42.38 -4.49 -0.60
N LEU A 129 -42.17 -3.46 -1.40
CA LEU A 129 -43.13 -3.05 -2.44
C LEU A 129 -43.34 -4.16 -3.46
N THR A 130 -42.27 -4.85 -3.87
CA THR A 130 -42.36 -5.96 -4.81
C THR A 130 -43.20 -7.10 -4.25
N LEU A 131 -43.01 -7.45 -2.97
CA LEU A 131 -43.79 -8.46 -2.27
C LEU A 131 -45.27 -8.05 -2.18
N ASP A 132 -45.55 -6.80 -1.78
CA ASP A 132 -46.91 -6.26 -1.71
C ASP A 132 -47.60 -6.24 -3.07
N ASN A 133 -46.87 -5.92 -4.13
CA ASN A 133 -47.38 -5.93 -5.49
C ASN A 133 -47.73 -7.35 -5.96
N ILE A 134 -46.93 -8.36 -5.61
CA ILE A 134 -47.23 -9.76 -5.91
C ILE A 134 -48.50 -10.20 -5.17
N ASN A 135 -48.64 -9.85 -3.89
CA ASN A 135 -49.84 -10.15 -3.11
C ASN A 135 -51.08 -9.48 -3.72
N THR A 136 -50.99 -8.18 -4.04
CA THR A 136 -52.06 -7.41 -4.68
C THR A 136 -52.45 -8.03 -6.03
N TYR A 137 -51.48 -8.48 -6.82
CA TYR A 137 -51.73 -9.17 -8.08
C TYR A 137 -52.51 -10.48 -7.87
N HIS A 138 -52.12 -11.29 -6.88
CA HIS A 138 -52.83 -12.52 -6.55
C HIS A 138 -54.25 -12.25 -6.05
N GLU A 139 -54.46 -11.23 -5.23
CA GLU A 139 -55.78 -10.81 -4.77
C GLU A 139 -56.67 -10.33 -5.92
N CYS A 140 -56.14 -9.48 -6.80
CA CYS A 140 -56.83 -9.03 -8.00
C CYS A 140 -57.26 -10.21 -8.87
N LYS A 141 -56.35 -11.16 -9.14
CA LYS A 141 -56.67 -12.35 -9.93
C LYS A 141 -57.76 -13.20 -9.28
N SER A 142 -57.66 -13.44 -7.97
CA SER A 142 -58.69 -14.17 -7.21
C SER A 142 -60.05 -13.48 -7.26
N LEU A 143 -60.08 -12.15 -7.14
CA LEU A 143 -61.29 -11.35 -7.25
C LEU A 143 -61.88 -11.43 -8.66
N THR A 144 -61.05 -11.29 -9.70
CA THR A 144 -61.49 -11.45 -11.10
C THR A 144 -62.10 -12.83 -11.33
N ASP A 145 -61.48 -13.90 -10.84
CA ASP A 145 -61.99 -15.27 -10.98
C ASP A 145 -63.32 -15.48 -10.25
N LYS A 146 -63.53 -14.80 -9.11
CA LYS A 146 -64.81 -14.81 -8.38
C LYS A 146 -65.90 -14.07 -9.16
N ILE A 147 -65.57 -12.89 -9.70
CA ILE A 147 -66.51 -12.08 -10.50
C ILE A 147 -66.90 -12.84 -11.77
N LEU A 148 -65.95 -13.46 -12.46
CA LEU A 148 -66.21 -14.23 -13.68
C LEU A 148 -67.15 -15.41 -13.37
N ARG A 149 -66.90 -16.15 -12.28
CA ARG A 149 -67.82 -17.20 -11.82
C ARG A 149 -69.20 -16.69 -11.48
N ALA A 150 -69.32 -15.57 -10.77
CA ALA A 150 -70.61 -14.97 -10.45
C ALA A 150 -71.36 -14.51 -11.70
N LEU A 151 -70.65 -13.94 -12.69
CA LEU A 151 -71.22 -13.51 -13.95
C LEU A 151 -71.69 -14.71 -14.80
N GLN A 152 -70.95 -15.81 -14.76
CA GLN A 152 -71.36 -17.05 -15.42
C GLN A 152 -72.60 -17.64 -14.76
N GLN A 153 -72.66 -17.71 -13.42
CA GLN A 153 -73.86 -18.12 -12.70
C GLN A 153 -75.06 -17.23 -13.01
N TYR A 154 -74.87 -15.92 -13.09
CA TYR A 154 -75.93 -14.99 -13.47
C TYR A 154 -76.42 -15.25 -14.90
N SER A 155 -75.50 -15.50 -15.84
CA SER A 155 -75.85 -15.88 -17.22
C SER A 155 -76.65 -17.19 -17.27
N ASP A 156 -76.23 -18.21 -16.51
CA ASP A 156 -76.91 -19.51 -16.45
C ASP A 156 -78.32 -19.40 -15.84
N ILE A 157 -78.48 -18.62 -14.77
CA ILE A 157 -79.78 -18.31 -14.16
C ILE A 157 -80.66 -17.56 -15.17
N THR A 158 -80.13 -16.56 -15.85
CA THR A 158 -80.88 -15.78 -16.84
C THR A 158 -81.33 -16.65 -18.02
N MET A 159 -80.49 -17.58 -18.47
CA MET A 159 -80.84 -18.53 -19.52
C MET A 159 -81.94 -19.49 -19.05
N SER A 160 -81.82 -20.01 -17.83
CA SER A 160 -82.82 -20.89 -17.22
C SER A 160 -84.18 -20.20 -17.10
N ILE A 161 -84.18 -18.93 -16.68
CA ILE A 161 -85.39 -18.09 -16.62
C ILE A 161 -86.01 -17.92 -18.00
N LYS A 162 -85.21 -17.62 -19.04
CA LYS A 162 -85.70 -17.51 -20.43
C LYS A 162 -86.36 -18.81 -20.91
N ILE A 163 -85.74 -19.96 -20.63
CA ILE A 163 -86.29 -21.28 -20.99
C ILE A 163 -87.62 -21.51 -20.27
N LEU A 164 -87.69 -21.23 -18.96
CA LEU A 164 -88.91 -21.38 -18.16
C LEU A 164 -90.05 -20.50 -18.70
N PHE A 165 -89.77 -19.24 -19.05
CA PHE A 165 -90.77 -18.36 -19.64
C PHE A 165 -91.24 -18.86 -21.02
N ALA A 166 -90.35 -19.33 -21.88
CA ALA A 166 -90.73 -19.90 -23.17
C ALA A 166 -91.61 -21.17 -23.01
N GLN A 167 -91.29 -22.03 -22.04
CA GLN A 167 -92.10 -23.20 -21.72
C GLN A 167 -93.48 -22.81 -21.17
N LEU A 168 -93.52 -21.79 -20.31
CA LEU A 168 -94.76 -21.26 -19.77
C LEU A 168 -95.64 -20.66 -20.87
N GLU A 169 -95.08 -19.84 -21.77
CA GLU A 169 -95.80 -19.31 -22.94
C GLU A 169 -96.36 -20.44 -23.79
N GLN A 170 -95.56 -21.46 -24.11
CA GLN A 170 -96.03 -22.60 -24.89
C GLN A 170 -97.16 -23.36 -24.19
N SER A 171 -97.09 -23.53 -22.87
CA SER A 171 -98.16 -24.13 -22.09
C SER A 171 -99.44 -23.29 -22.10
N ILE A 172 -99.33 -21.96 -21.98
CA ILE A 172 -100.47 -21.04 -22.05
C ILE A 172 -101.10 -21.09 -23.45
N THR A 173 -100.31 -21.02 -24.52
CA THR A 173 -100.81 -21.12 -25.89
C THR A 173 -101.52 -22.45 -26.15
N ASN A 174 -101.00 -23.57 -25.64
CA ASN A 174 -101.68 -24.86 -25.76
C ASN A 174 -103.04 -24.88 -25.06
N ILE A 175 -103.13 -24.27 -23.88
CA ILE A 175 -104.39 -24.12 -23.14
C ILE A 175 -105.36 -23.21 -23.91
N GLU A 176 -104.90 -22.07 -24.42
CA GLU A 176 -105.70 -21.15 -25.22
C GLU A 176 -106.26 -21.81 -26.48
N ILE A 177 -105.43 -22.57 -27.21
CA ILE A 177 -105.87 -23.36 -28.39
C ILE A 177 -106.94 -24.38 -27.99
N SER A 178 -106.78 -25.05 -26.85
CA SER A 178 -107.76 -26.03 -26.36
C SER A 178 -109.08 -25.39 -25.91
N LEU A 179 -109.06 -24.12 -25.51
CA LEU A 179 -110.24 -23.35 -25.10
C LEU A 179 -110.90 -22.60 -26.25
N GLN A 180 -110.29 -22.52 -27.44
CA GLN A 180 -110.95 -21.91 -28.58
C GLN A 180 -112.19 -22.73 -28.98
N PRO A 181 -113.36 -22.09 -29.14
CA PRO A 181 -114.58 -22.79 -29.49
C PRO A 181 -114.43 -23.39 -30.89
N LYS A 182 -114.76 -24.68 -31.01
CA LYS A 182 -114.84 -25.37 -32.29
C LYS A 182 -115.82 -24.58 -33.18
N PRO A 183 -115.46 -24.19 -34.42
CA PRO A 183 -116.36 -23.42 -35.27
C PRO A 183 -117.65 -24.22 -35.45
N ALA A 184 -118.77 -23.60 -35.11
CA ALA A 184 -120.08 -24.13 -35.42
C ALA A 184 -120.15 -24.29 -36.93
N ILE A 185 -120.21 -25.55 -37.39
CA ILE A 185 -120.59 -25.86 -38.75
C ILE A 185 -122.11 -25.74 -38.76
N ASP A 186 -122.61 -24.68 -39.41
CA ASP A 186 -123.99 -24.58 -39.86
C ASP A 186 -124.26 -25.73 -40.85
N GLU A 187 -125.14 -26.66 -40.46
CA GLU A 187 -126.28 -27.21 -41.22
C GLU A 187 -126.99 -28.34 -40.45
#